data_AF-A0A1V5YQE4-F1
#
_entry.id   AF-A0A1V5YQE4-F1
#
_cell.length_a   1.000
_cell.length_b   1.000
_cell.length_c   1.000
_cell.angle_alpha   90.00
_cell.angle_beta   90.00
_cell.angle_gamma   90.00
#
_symmetry.space_group_name_H-M   'P 1'
#
loop_
_entity.id
_entity.type
_entity.pdbx_description
1 polymer ?
#
loop_
_entity_poly.entity_id
_entity_poly.type
_entity_poly.pdbx_seq_one_letter_code
_entity_poly.pdbx_strand_id
1 'polypeptide(L)'
;MKKKEIVKCNVKPVHWILPKVVHSTLPFFVHCKFANYNYQPSQIFCQFLKKGTLHPIYRNTSILFHYAETLNGLNRNLELLNVLNQIRVAGSMNPLQELPSNPKYEIADLWKQFIGQDYGYFALLKRLGIAVELLEIQSYQQLYPIPYQEFSLNPNMTQNPSY
;
A
#
# COMPACT_ATOMS: atom_id res chain seq x y z
N MET A 1 -36.85 -28.20 -45.68
CA MET A 1 -36.50 -27.33 -44.52
C MET A 1 -36.40 -28.18 -43.26
N LYS A 2 -35.20 -28.37 -42.70
CA LYS A 2 -34.96 -29.21 -41.51
C LYS A 2 -35.39 -28.47 -40.23
N LYS A 3 -36.27 -29.07 -39.43
CA LYS A 3 -36.64 -28.57 -38.09
C LYS A 3 -35.45 -28.76 -37.14
N LYS A 4 -35.09 -27.71 -36.40
CA LYS A 4 -34.10 -27.77 -35.31
C LYS A 4 -34.75 -28.43 -34.10
N GLU A 5 -34.15 -29.51 -33.60
CA GLU A 5 -34.48 -30.09 -32.29
C GLU A 5 -33.87 -29.23 -31.18
N ILE A 6 -34.69 -28.90 -30.18
CA ILE A 6 -34.25 -28.22 -28.95
C ILE A 6 -33.95 -29.32 -27.94
N VAL A 7 -32.67 -29.53 -27.65
CA VAL A 7 -32.22 -30.42 -26.58
C VAL A 7 -32.49 -29.73 -25.23
N LYS A 8 -33.43 -30.26 -24.46
CA LYS A 8 -33.67 -29.82 -23.08
C LYS A 8 -32.55 -30.37 -22.18
N CYS A 9 -31.69 -29.50 -21.67
CA CYS A 9 -30.75 -29.86 -20.60
C CYS A 9 -31.50 -30.03 -19.29
N ASN A 10 -31.48 -31.25 -18.75
CA ASN A 10 -32.14 -31.63 -17.51
C ASN A 10 -31.22 -31.28 -16.34
N VAL A 11 -31.42 -30.12 -15.70
CA VAL A 11 -30.63 -29.69 -14.53
C VAL A 11 -31.24 -30.33 -13.28
N LYS A 12 -30.54 -31.29 -12.67
CA LYS A 12 -30.92 -31.81 -11.36
C LYS A 12 -30.60 -30.78 -10.27
N PRO A 13 -31.47 -30.59 -9.26
CA PRO A 13 -31.22 -29.62 -8.19
C PRO A 13 -30.10 -30.13 -7.29
N VAL A 14 -29.09 -29.29 -7.07
CA VAL A 14 -28.00 -29.57 -6.13
C VAL A 14 -28.52 -29.27 -4.72
N HIS A 15 -28.62 -30.30 -3.89
CA HIS A 15 -28.88 -30.16 -2.46
C HIS A 15 -27.73 -29.40 -1.80
N TRP A 16 -28.03 -28.28 -1.15
CA TRP A 16 -27.07 -27.51 -0.36
C TRP A 16 -26.78 -28.23 0.96
N ILE A 17 -25.71 -29.02 1.00
CA ILE A 17 -25.12 -29.45 2.27
C ILE A 17 -24.19 -28.32 2.72
N LEU A 18 -24.55 -27.60 3.78
CA LEU A 18 -23.67 -26.62 4.39
C LEU A 18 -22.47 -27.34 5.03
N PRO A 19 -21.23 -27.15 4.56
CA PRO A 19 -20.07 -27.69 5.27
C PRO A 19 -19.89 -26.90 6.57
N LYS A 20 -19.62 -27.64 7.66
CA LYS A 20 -19.27 -27.06 8.96
C LYS A 20 -18.08 -26.12 8.80
N VAL A 21 -18.21 -24.92 9.34
CA VAL A 21 -17.17 -23.88 9.32
C VAL A 21 -15.98 -24.34 10.15
N VAL A 22 -14.94 -24.83 9.48
CA VAL A 22 -13.61 -24.95 10.09
C VAL A 22 -12.97 -23.58 9.98
N HIS A 23 -12.70 -22.96 11.12
CA HIS A 23 -12.03 -21.67 11.21
C HIS A 23 -10.59 -21.84 10.70
N SER A 24 -10.32 -21.38 9.48
CA SER A 24 -8.97 -21.16 8.98
C SER A 24 -8.71 -19.67 8.86
N THR A 25 -7.70 -19.23 9.60
CA THR A 25 -7.19 -17.87 9.73
C THR A 25 -6.44 -17.44 8.48
N LEU A 26 -7.10 -16.75 7.55
CA LEU A 26 -6.42 -15.92 6.52
C LEU A 26 -7.29 -14.69 6.19
N PRO A 27 -6.70 -13.47 6.07
CA PRO A 27 -7.47 -12.26 5.85
C PRO A 27 -7.95 -12.16 4.40
N PHE A 28 -9.09 -11.51 4.25
CA PHE A 28 -9.79 -11.15 3.02
C PHE A 28 -8.85 -10.84 1.84
N PHE A 29 -8.68 -11.80 0.94
CA PHE A 29 -8.28 -11.54 -0.43
C PHE A 29 -9.46 -11.97 -1.30
N VAL A 30 -9.98 -11.06 -2.14
CA VAL A 30 -11.10 -11.34 -3.04
C VAL A 30 -10.79 -12.61 -3.83
N HIS A 31 -11.48 -13.68 -3.46
CA HIS A 31 -11.23 -15.01 -4.00
C HIS A 31 -12.09 -15.17 -5.26
N CYS A 32 -11.64 -14.60 -6.39
CA CYS A 32 -12.16 -14.98 -7.69
C CYS A 32 -11.75 -16.44 -7.96
N LYS A 33 -12.64 -17.39 -7.68
CA LYS A 33 -12.44 -18.80 -8.00
C LYS A 33 -12.55 -19.00 -9.52
N PHE A 34 -11.43 -18.90 -10.22
CA PHE A 34 -11.30 -19.55 -11.51
C PHE A 34 -11.08 -21.04 -11.28
N ALA A 35 -11.90 -21.86 -11.91
CA ALA A 35 -11.88 -23.31 -11.80
C ALA A 35 -10.62 -23.90 -12.46
N ASN A 36 -9.49 -23.87 -11.75
CA ASN A 36 -8.37 -24.79 -11.95
C ASN A 36 -7.48 -24.76 -10.71
N TYR A 37 -7.43 -25.89 -10.01
CA TYR A 37 -6.63 -26.07 -8.81
C TYR A 37 -5.14 -25.97 -9.17
N ASN A 38 -4.41 -25.07 -8.50
CA ASN A 38 -2.99 -24.71 -8.64
C ASN A 38 -2.67 -23.39 -9.37
N TYR A 39 -3.66 -22.57 -9.72
CA TYR A 39 -3.38 -21.25 -10.29
C TYR A 39 -3.27 -20.18 -9.18
N GLN A 40 -2.05 -19.74 -8.86
CA GLN A 40 -1.80 -18.55 -8.03
C GLN A 40 -1.60 -17.34 -8.96
N PRO A 41 -2.55 -16.40 -9.08
CA PRO A 41 -2.44 -15.25 -9.99
C PRO A 41 -1.18 -14.40 -9.74
N SER A 42 -0.68 -14.41 -8.50
CA SER A 42 0.52 -13.70 -8.08
C SER A 42 1.78 -14.20 -8.78
N GLN A 43 1.91 -15.51 -9.05
CA GLN A 43 3.14 -16.08 -9.62
C GLN A 43 3.39 -15.62 -11.06
N ILE A 44 2.32 -15.50 -11.85
CA ILE A 44 2.39 -14.99 -13.22
C ILE A 44 2.65 -13.49 -13.22
N PHE A 45 2.00 -12.75 -12.33
CA PHE A 45 2.25 -11.32 -12.17
C PHE A 45 3.70 -11.02 -11.75
N CYS A 46 4.27 -11.82 -10.84
CA CYS A 46 5.66 -11.72 -10.41
C CYS A 46 6.67 -11.99 -11.53
N GLN A 47 6.35 -12.84 -12.53
CA GLN A 47 7.23 -13.06 -13.68
C GLN A 47 7.33 -11.82 -14.60
N PHE A 48 6.29 -10.99 -14.64
CA PHE A 48 6.26 -9.74 -15.42
C PHE A 48 6.73 -8.52 -14.61
N LEU A 49 6.65 -8.58 -13.28
CA LEU A 49 7.30 -7.62 -12.37
C LEU A 49 8.81 -7.85 -12.26
N LYS A 50 9.51 -7.85 -13.40
CA LYS A 50 10.96 -7.64 -13.37
C LYS A 50 11.20 -6.18 -12.96
N LYS A 51 12.34 -5.90 -12.30
CA LYS A 51 12.83 -4.51 -12.12
C LYS A 51 13.16 -3.94 -13.50
N GLY A 52 12.13 -3.54 -14.24
CA GLY A 52 12.25 -2.92 -15.54
C GLY A 52 12.77 -1.50 -15.42
N THR A 53 13.07 -0.88 -16.55
CA THR A 53 13.40 0.56 -16.67
C THR A 53 12.26 1.49 -16.26
N LEU A 54 11.06 0.95 -16.01
CA LEU A 54 9.92 1.73 -15.56
C LEU A 54 10.01 1.99 -14.05
N HIS A 55 10.15 3.27 -13.71
CA HIS A 55 10.09 3.74 -12.33
C HIS A 55 8.62 3.84 -11.88
N PRO A 56 8.16 3.00 -10.94
CA PRO A 56 6.77 3.03 -10.51
C PRO A 56 6.51 4.31 -9.70
N ILE A 57 5.61 5.16 -10.21
CA ILE A 57 5.18 6.39 -9.51
C ILE A 57 4.39 6.03 -8.24
N TYR A 58 3.62 4.94 -8.28
CA TYR A 58 2.79 4.50 -7.17
C TYR A 58 2.75 2.97 -7.08
N ARG A 59 2.75 2.44 -5.85
CA ARG A 59 2.67 1.00 -5.57
C ARG A 59 1.52 0.75 -4.60
N ASN A 60 0.92 -0.45 -4.68
CA ASN A 60 -0.12 -0.84 -3.73
C ASN A 60 0.40 -0.79 -2.27
N THR A 61 1.68 -1.10 -2.05
CA THR A 61 2.32 -0.99 -0.74
C THR A 61 2.28 0.45 -0.19
N SER A 62 2.43 1.46 -1.06
CA SER A 62 2.30 2.88 -0.68
C SER A 62 0.92 3.19 -0.14
N ILE A 63 -0.15 2.63 -0.74
CA ILE A 63 -1.53 2.81 -0.28
C ILE A 63 -1.69 2.28 1.14
N LEU A 64 -1.16 1.09 1.44
CA LEU A 64 -1.20 0.52 2.78
C LEU A 64 -0.48 1.40 3.80
N PHE A 65 0.66 1.99 3.43
CA PHE A 65 1.35 2.93 4.31
C PHE A 65 0.61 4.25 4.50
N HIS A 66 -0.05 4.78 3.48
CA HIS A 66 -0.93 5.95 3.66
C HIS A 66 -2.13 5.62 4.55
N TYR A 67 -2.66 4.41 4.45
CA TYR A 67 -3.69 3.96 5.37
C TYR A 67 -3.15 3.84 6.80
N ALA A 68 -1.96 3.27 7.00
CA ALA A 68 -1.29 3.25 8.31
C ALA A 68 -1.03 4.67 8.86
N GLU A 69 -0.61 5.60 8.01
CA GLU A 69 -0.41 7.02 8.35
C GLU A 69 -1.72 7.66 8.85
N THR A 70 -2.84 7.44 8.16
CA THR A 70 -4.15 7.97 8.59
C THR A 70 -4.63 7.34 9.90
N LEU A 71 -4.47 6.02 10.07
CA LEU A 71 -4.80 5.33 11.33
C LEU A 71 -3.97 5.85 12.51
N ASN A 72 -2.69 6.14 12.28
CA ASN A 72 -1.81 6.77 13.26
C ASN A 72 -2.31 8.18 13.62
N GLY A 73 -2.75 8.98 12.64
CA GLY A 73 -3.34 10.30 12.90
C GLY A 73 -4.69 10.24 13.64
N LEU A 74 -5.46 9.17 13.43
CA LEU A 74 -6.74 8.93 14.10
C LEU A 74 -6.61 8.19 15.45
N ASN A 75 -5.39 7.87 15.89
CA ASN A 75 -5.11 7.10 17.12
C ASN A 75 -5.81 5.72 17.17
N ARG A 76 -6.03 5.09 16.01
CA ARG A 76 -6.64 3.74 15.91
C ARG A 76 -5.58 2.65 15.99
N ASN A 77 -5.04 2.44 17.19
CA ASN A 77 -3.85 1.62 17.41
C ASN A 77 -4.00 0.13 17.04
N LEU A 78 -5.17 -0.46 17.30
CA LEU A 78 -5.44 -1.87 16.97
C LEU A 78 -5.47 -2.11 15.45
N GLU A 79 -6.17 -1.24 14.72
CA GLU A 79 -6.21 -1.29 13.25
C GLU A 79 -4.83 -1.03 12.65
N LEU A 80 -4.08 -0.07 13.21
CA LEU A 80 -2.73 0.26 12.77
C LEU A 80 -1.78 -0.93 12.91
N LEU A 81 -1.78 -1.59 14.08
CA LEU A 81 -0.96 -2.77 14.33
C LEU A 81 -1.27 -3.88 13.31
N ASN A 82 -2.55 -4.11 13.01
CA ASN A 82 -2.97 -5.09 12.01
C ASN A 82 -2.43 -4.77 10.62
N VAL A 83 -2.50 -3.51 10.19
CA VAL A 83 -1.99 -3.07 8.88
C VAL A 83 -0.47 -3.21 8.81
N LEU A 84 0.26 -2.79 9.84
CA LEU A 84 1.72 -2.95 9.90
C LEU A 84 2.11 -4.43 9.84
N ASN A 85 1.41 -5.29 10.57
CA ASN A 85 1.65 -6.73 10.54
C ASN A 85 1.35 -7.36 9.17
N GLN A 86 0.32 -6.89 8.45
CA GLN A 86 0.07 -7.33 7.08
C GLN A 86 1.26 -7.02 6.16
N ILE A 87 1.81 -5.81 6.26
CA ILE A 87 2.97 -5.39 5.46
C ILE A 87 4.21 -6.21 5.84
N ARG A 88 4.47 -6.38 7.14
CA ARG A 88 5.62 -7.15 7.65
C ARG A 88 5.57 -8.62 7.23
N VAL A 89 4.43 -9.27 7.39
CA VAL A 89 4.24 -10.68 6.99
C VAL A 89 4.38 -10.84 5.48
N ALA A 90 3.82 -9.91 4.67
CA ALA A 90 4.02 -9.91 3.23
C ALA A 90 5.49 -9.75 2.83
N GLY A 91 6.26 -9.04 3.64
CA GLY A 91 7.71 -8.86 3.52
C GLY A 91 8.57 -9.93 4.18
N SER A 92 7.99 -11.05 4.64
CA SER A 92 8.71 -12.12 5.35
C SER A 92 9.39 -11.68 6.65
N MET A 93 8.83 -10.69 7.35
CA MET A 93 9.26 -10.24 8.68
C MET A 93 8.32 -10.77 9.76
N ASN A 94 8.83 -10.92 10.98
CA ASN A 94 8.01 -11.29 12.13
C ASN A 94 6.99 -10.19 12.44
N PRO A 95 5.72 -10.54 12.74
CA PRO A 95 4.71 -9.58 13.17
C PRO A 95 5.12 -8.95 14.51
N LEU A 96 4.76 -7.69 14.68
CA LEU A 96 4.83 -6.98 15.95
C LEU A 96 3.76 -7.54 16.89
N GLN A 97 4.16 -7.84 18.12
CA GLN A 97 3.22 -8.25 19.17
C GLN A 97 2.41 -7.05 19.68
N GLU A 98 3.06 -5.89 19.80
CA GLU A 98 2.47 -4.64 20.26
C GLU A 98 2.95 -3.48 19.40
N LEU A 99 2.19 -2.40 19.43
CA LEU A 99 2.54 -1.19 18.68
C LEU A 99 3.68 -0.44 19.39
N PRO A 100 4.74 -0.02 18.68
CA PRO A 100 5.84 0.73 19.29
C PRO A 100 5.36 2.09 19.81
N SER A 101 6.08 2.64 20.80
CA SER A 101 5.76 3.93 21.42
C SER A 101 5.62 5.07 20.41
N ASN A 102 6.41 5.03 19.32
CA ASN A 102 6.36 6.00 18.22
C ASN A 102 6.15 5.27 16.89
N PRO A 103 4.91 4.97 16.50
CA PRO A 103 4.60 4.20 15.29
C PRO A 103 5.05 4.85 14.00
N LYS A 104 5.25 6.18 14.02
CA LYS A 104 5.73 6.98 12.88
C LYS A 104 7.08 6.49 12.35
N TYR A 105 8.00 6.13 13.24
CA TYR A 105 9.33 5.62 12.85
C TYR A 105 9.23 4.25 12.21
N GLU A 106 8.41 3.35 12.75
CA GLU A 106 8.16 2.04 12.16
C GLU A 106 7.55 2.15 10.75
N ILE A 107 6.57 3.05 10.54
CA ILE A 107 6.00 3.32 9.22
C ILE A 107 7.08 3.79 8.24
N ALA A 108 7.94 4.72 8.68
CA ALA A 108 9.03 5.24 7.86
C ALA A 108 10.07 4.16 7.50
N ASP A 109 10.48 3.35 8.47
CA ASP A 109 11.46 2.28 8.26
C ASP A 109 10.95 1.22 7.29
N LEU A 110 9.69 0.78 7.46
CA LEU A 110 9.07 -0.16 6.54
C LEU A 110 8.91 0.44 5.13
N TRP A 111 8.55 1.73 5.01
CA TRP A 111 8.51 2.40 3.71
C TRP A 111 9.90 2.38 3.05
N LYS A 112 10.93 2.77 3.78
CA LYS A 112 12.31 2.80 3.29
C LYS A 112 12.78 1.41 2.87
N GLN A 113 12.41 0.36 3.60
CA GLN A 113 12.78 -1.02 3.32
C GLN A 113 12.08 -1.57 2.05
N PHE A 114 10.77 -1.37 1.90
CA PHE A 114 9.99 -1.99 0.82
C PHE A 114 9.84 -1.15 -0.45
N ILE A 115 9.87 0.18 -0.31
CA ILE A 115 9.70 1.11 -1.43
C ILE A 115 11.03 1.76 -1.80
N GLY A 116 11.81 2.17 -0.79
CA GLY A 116 13.05 2.93 -0.96
C GLY A 116 12.89 4.41 -0.62
N GLN A 117 13.93 5.20 -0.86
CA GLN A 117 13.99 6.62 -0.50
C GLN A 117 13.50 7.56 -1.62
N ASP A 118 13.53 7.11 -2.87
CA ASP A 118 13.27 7.99 -4.03
C ASP A 118 11.78 8.31 -4.24
N TYR A 119 10.88 7.42 -3.78
CA TYR A 119 9.46 7.47 -4.10
C TYR A 119 8.63 8.00 -2.93
N GLY A 120 8.61 9.33 -2.75
CA GLY A 120 7.73 9.97 -1.78
C GLY A 120 8.09 9.77 -0.31
N TYR A 121 9.25 9.17 -0.02
CA TYR A 121 9.71 8.95 1.35
C TYR A 121 9.86 10.27 2.11
N PHE A 122 10.52 11.26 1.52
CA PHE A 122 10.62 12.59 2.12
C PHE A 122 9.24 13.21 2.41
N ALA A 123 8.30 13.08 1.48
CA ALA A 123 6.94 13.57 1.66
C ALA A 123 6.21 12.84 2.80
N LEU A 124 6.42 11.53 2.96
CA LEU A 124 5.92 10.76 4.11
C LEU A 124 6.50 11.30 5.42
N LEU A 125 7.82 11.45 5.52
CA LEU A 125 8.48 11.96 6.72
C LEU A 125 7.94 13.34 7.12
N LYS A 126 7.72 14.21 6.13
CA LYS A 126 7.14 15.54 6.32
C LYS A 126 5.72 15.47 6.88
N ARG A 127 4.85 14.61 6.33
CA ARG A 127 3.48 14.47 6.83
C ARG A 127 3.40 13.81 8.21
N LEU A 128 4.30 12.87 8.51
CA LEU A 128 4.42 12.29 9.85
C LEU A 128 5.01 13.28 10.88
N GLY A 129 5.64 14.35 10.41
CA GLY A 129 6.24 15.39 11.26
C GLY A 129 7.60 15.00 11.83
N ILE A 130 8.29 14.04 11.22
CA ILE A 130 9.58 13.50 11.71
C ILE A 130 10.75 13.85 10.78
N ALA A 131 10.52 14.58 9.68
CA ALA A 131 11.55 14.88 8.69
C ALA A 131 12.76 15.65 9.25
N VAL A 132 12.51 16.65 10.09
CA VAL A 132 13.56 17.49 10.70
C VAL A 132 14.43 16.68 11.65
N GLU A 133 13.82 15.90 12.54
CA GLU A 133 14.51 15.06 13.52
C GLU A 133 15.29 13.93 12.84
N LEU A 134 14.67 13.22 11.89
CA LEU A 134 15.27 12.02 11.29
C LEU A 134 16.37 12.33 10.26
N LEU A 135 16.25 13.45 9.53
CA LEU A 135 17.21 13.83 8.49
C LEU A 135 18.22 14.90 8.94
N GLU A 136 18.09 15.39 10.17
CA GLU A 136 18.96 16.43 10.75
C GLU A 136 19.01 17.71 9.90
N ILE A 137 17.89 18.06 9.26
CA ILE A 137 17.75 19.25 8.42
C ILE A 137 17.14 20.41 9.21
N GLN A 138 17.38 21.63 8.75
CA GLN A 138 16.71 22.82 9.29
C GLN A 138 15.22 22.82 8.90
N SER A 139 14.38 23.44 9.73
CA SER A 139 12.92 23.47 9.53
C SER A 139 12.50 24.03 8.17
N TYR A 140 13.21 25.05 7.66
CA TYR A 140 12.95 25.68 6.38
C TYR A 140 13.37 24.83 5.18
N GLN A 141 14.30 23.89 5.35
CA GLN A 141 14.78 22.98 4.29
C GLN A 141 13.75 21.91 3.89
N GLN A 142 12.53 21.98 4.46
CA GLN A 142 11.39 21.18 4.03
C GLN A 142 10.74 21.64 2.73
N LEU A 143 11.18 22.77 2.19
CA LEU A 143 10.78 23.33 0.89
C LEU A 143 12.05 23.79 0.16
N TYR A 144 12.05 23.69 -1.17
CA TYR A 144 13.13 24.26 -1.97
C TYR A 144 12.99 25.78 -2.08
N PRO A 145 14.10 26.54 -2.19
CA PRO A 145 14.00 27.95 -2.54
C PRO A 145 13.36 28.12 -3.91
N ILE A 146 12.51 29.13 -4.05
CA ILE A 146 11.96 29.52 -5.35
C ILE A 146 13.07 30.21 -6.15
N PRO A 147 13.34 29.79 -7.40
CA PRO A 147 14.36 30.41 -8.25
C PRO A 147 14.08 31.90 -8.52
N TYR A 148 15.13 32.72 -8.58
CA TYR A 148 14.98 34.18 -8.73
C TYR A 148 14.23 34.59 -10.02
N GLN A 149 14.40 33.82 -11.08
CA GLN A 149 13.72 34.05 -12.36
C GLN A 149 12.19 34.08 -12.23
N GLU A 150 11.63 33.29 -11.31
CA GLU A 150 10.19 33.25 -11.09
C GLU A 150 9.65 34.57 -10.53
N PHE A 151 10.42 35.30 -9.70
CA PHE A 151 10.03 36.62 -9.19
C PHE A 151 10.03 37.69 -10.28
N SER A 152 10.93 37.55 -11.27
CA SER A 152 10.98 38.46 -12.41
C SER A 152 9.78 38.28 -13.34
N LEU A 153 9.27 37.05 -13.45
CA LEU A 153 8.11 36.71 -14.28
C LEU A 153 6.77 36.97 -13.59
N ASN A 154 6.71 36.77 -12.26
CA ASN A 154 5.50 36.97 -11.48
C ASN A 154 5.77 37.86 -10.25
N PRO A 155 5.45 39.17 -10.33
CA PRO A 155 5.72 40.11 -9.23
C PRO A 155 4.85 39.86 -7.98
N ASN A 156 3.79 39.04 -8.09
CA ASN A 156 2.95 38.67 -6.96
C ASN A 156 3.47 37.42 -6.22
N MET A 157 4.55 36.79 -6.69
CA MET A 157 5.13 35.62 -6.05
C MET A 157 6.02 36.03 -4.87
N THR A 158 5.89 35.33 -3.74
CA THR A 158 6.70 35.52 -2.54
C THR A 158 7.57 34.30 -2.28
N GLN A 159 8.78 34.50 -1.74
CA GLN A 159 9.71 33.42 -1.41
C GLN A 159 9.15 32.49 -0.32
N ASN A 160 9.59 31.23 -0.34
CA ASN A 160 9.34 30.28 0.74
C ASN A 160 9.97 30.79 2.05
N PRO A 161 9.34 30.57 3.22
CA PRO A 161 9.84 31.13 4.47
C PRO A 161 11.30 30.76 4.77
N SER A 162 12.09 31.75 5.19
CA SER A 162 13.52 31.62 5.57
C SER A 162 14.51 31.39 4.41
N TYR A 163 14.11 31.66 3.17
CA TYR A 163 14.97 31.72 1.99
C TYR A 163 15.07 33.14 1.41
#